data_AF-A0A9P4QMX6-F1
#
_entry.id   AF-A0A9P4QMX6-F1
#
_cell.length_a   1.000
_cell.length_b   1.000
_cell.length_c   1.000
_cell.angle_alpha   90.00
_cell.angle_beta   90.00
_cell.angle_gamma   90.00
#
_symmetry.space_group_name_H-M   'P 1'
#
loop_
_entity.id
_entity.type
_entity.pdbx_description
1 polymer ?
#
loop_
_entity_poly.entity_id
_entity_poly.type
_entity_poly.pdbx_seq_one_letter_code
_entity_poly.pdbx_strand_id
1 'polypeptide(L)'
;MYELLYSHSSRAAVVLHGLGGIGKTQLAIEYIRRHKEKHTAIFWLNANDEDSLRLSYRGIAQQVLQCHPSTSVLSSVDLEGDLNRVVSAVKAWLDLPGNARWLMVYDNYDNPRISKNSDRSTVDIRQYLPESDHGSIIITTRSARVTQGRSI
;
A
#
# COMPACT_ATOMS: atom_id res chain seq x y z
N MET A 1 -13.37 2.52 11.09
CA MET A 1 -12.54 1.94 10.02
C MET A 1 -13.37 1.19 8.99
N TYR A 2 -14.17 0.17 9.37
CA TYR A 2 -14.98 -0.61 8.42
C TYR A 2 -15.87 0.23 7.50
N GLU A 3 -16.69 1.13 8.06
CA GLU A 3 -17.56 2.01 7.27
C GLU A 3 -16.79 2.93 6.31
N LEU A 4 -15.54 3.27 6.63
CA LEU A 4 -14.72 4.13 5.80
C LEU A 4 -14.13 3.39 4.60
N LEU A 5 -13.80 2.11 4.78
CA LEU A 5 -13.21 1.27 3.74
C LEU A 5 -14.25 0.54 2.88
N TYR A 6 -15.56 0.67 3.18
CA TYR A 6 -16.63 -0.10 2.53
C TYR A 6 -17.50 0.73 1.55
N SER A 7 -17.06 1.92 1.13
CA SER A 7 -17.74 2.65 0.05
C SER A 7 -17.31 2.08 -1.31
N HIS A 8 -18.24 1.51 -2.08
CA HIS A 8 -17.94 0.81 -3.35
C HIS A 8 -17.85 1.75 -4.57
N SER A 9 -17.85 3.06 -4.35
CA SER A 9 -17.95 4.07 -5.42
C SER A 9 -16.63 4.78 -5.71
N SER A 10 -15.61 4.62 -4.84
CA SER A 10 -14.30 5.25 -4.97
C SER A 10 -13.28 4.62 -4.00
N ARG A 11 -11.99 4.77 -4.29
CA ARG A 11 -10.88 4.26 -3.48
C ARG A 11 -10.98 4.81 -2.07
N ALA A 12 -10.99 3.90 -1.10
CA ALA A 12 -11.04 4.27 0.31
C ALA A 12 -9.65 4.20 0.94
N ALA A 13 -9.25 5.26 1.63
CA ALA A 13 -8.00 5.31 2.37
C ALA A 13 -8.23 5.75 3.82
N VAL A 14 -7.65 5.02 4.76
CA VAL A 14 -7.68 5.32 6.19
C VAL A 14 -6.26 5.51 6.72
N VAL A 15 -6.05 6.57 7.49
CA VAL A 15 -4.79 6.83 8.18
C VAL A 15 -5.00 6.57 9.68
N LEU A 16 -4.29 5.60 10.22
CA LEU A 16 -4.20 5.36 11.65
C LEU A 16 -2.97 6.08 12.15
N HIS A 17 -3.15 7.17 12.89
CA HIS A 17 -2.04 7.92 13.45
C HIS A 17 -2.09 8.01 14.96
N GLY A 18 -0.92 8.03 15.59
CA GLY A 18 -0.84 8.09 17.06
C GLY A 18 0.52 7.68 17.59
N LEU A 19 0.70 7.75 18.90
CA LEU A 19 1.96 7.44 19.57
C LEU A 19 2.48 6.03 19.27
N GLY A 20 3.78 5.82 19.44
CA GLY A 20 4.40 4.50 19.36
C GLY A 20 3.77 3.54 20.39
N GLY A 21 3.56 2.28 20.01
CA GLY A 21 3.01 1.25 20.92
C GLY A 21 1.50 1.32 21.19
N ILE A 22 0.76 2.30 20.66
CA ILE A 22 -0.69 2.43 20.90
C ILE A 22 -1.56 1.37 20.21
N GLY A 23 -0.97 0.47 19.40
CA GLY A 23 -1.67 -0.64 18.76
C GLY A 23 -2.20 -0.40 17.35
N LYS A 24 -1.69 0.59 16.60
CA LYS A 24 -2.13 0.89 15.21
C LYS A 24 -1.99 -0.30 14.26
N THR A 25 -0.83 -0.96 14.29
CA THR A 25 -0.53 -2.17 13.50
C THR A 25 -1.46 -3.31 13.89
N GLN A 26 -1.69 -3.54 15.18
CA GLN A 26 -2.63 -4.54 15.69
C GLN A 26 -4.06 -4.26 15.25
N LEU A 27 -4.47 -2.98 15.22
CA LEU A 27 -5.79 -2.59 14.72
C LEU A 27 -5.96 -2.89 13.23
N ALA A 28 -4.93 -2.64 12.40
CA ALA A 28 -4.93 -3.01 10.99
C ALA A 28 -5.01 -4.54 10.80
N ILE A 29 -4.27 -5.32 11.59
CA ILE A 29 -4.32 -6.80 11.59
C ILE A 29 -5.72 -7.29 11.95
N GLU A 30 -6.33 -6.75 13.01
CA GLU A 30 -7.66 -7.18 13.44
C GLU A 30 -8.74 -6.84 12.40
N TYR A 31 -8.61 -5.70 11.71
CA TYR A 31 -9.46 -5.38 10.57
C TYR A 31 -9.35 -6.42 9.46
N ILE A 32 -8.13 -6.76 9.04
CA ILE A 32 -7.89 -7.78 8.01
C ILE A 32 -8.49 -9.12 8.45
N ARG A 33 -8.25 -9.55 9.70
CA ARG A 33 -8.77 -10.82 10.22
C ARG A 33 -10.29 -10.91 10.10
N ARG A 34 -11.01 -9.81 10.37
CA ARG A 34 -12.47 -9.74 10.32
C ARG A 34 -13.04 -9.56 8.91
N HIS A 35 -12.27 -9.01 7.98
CA HIS A 35 -12.79 -8.54 6.69
C HIS A 35 -12.01 -9.02 5.47
N LYS A 36 -11.09 -10.00 5.62
CA LYS A 36 -10.28 -10.54 4.52
C LYS A 36 -11.10 -11.05 3.34
N GLU A 37 -12.24 -11.69 3.60
CA GLU A 37 -13.15 -12.27 2.58
C GLU A 37 -13.72 -11.22 1.61
N LYS A 38 -13.66 -9.93 1.97
CA LYS A 38 -14.14 -8.82 1.14
C LYS A 38 -13.13 -8.41 0.07
N HIS A 39 -11.88 -8.80 0.23
CA HIS A 39 -10.77 -8.41 -0.63
C HIS A 39 -10.28 -9.61 -1.44
N THR A 40 -9.92 -9.37 -2.70
CA THR A 40 -9.35 -10.40 -3.58
C THR A 40 -7.86 -10.60 -3.36
N ALA A 41 -7.18 -9.57 -2.85
CA ALA A 41 -5.77 -9.59 -2.50
C ALA A 41 -5.50 -8.62 -1.34
N ILE A 42 -4.55 -8.98 -0.49
CA ILE A 42 -4.13 -8.16 0.66
C ILE A 42 -2.61 -8.11 0.67
N PHE A 43 -2.05 -6.91 0.64
CA PHE A 43 -0.62 -6.67 0.62
C PHE A 43 -0.20 -5.84 1.82
N TRP A 44 0.81 -6.32 2.55
CA TRP A 44 1.41 -5.62 3.68
C TRP A 44 2.77 -5.08 3.27
N LEU A 45 2.95 -3.76 3.35
CA LEU A 45 4.13 -3.04 2.91
C LEU A 45 4.82 -2.37 4.10
N ASN A 46 6.14 -2.48 4.15
CA ASN A 46 6.95 -1.71 5.08
C ASN A 46 7.24 -0.32 4.49
N ALA A 47 6.62 0.73 5.05
CA ALA A 47 6.75 2.10 4.59
C ALA A 47 7.72 2.96 5.43
N ASN A 48 8.61 2.31 6.19
CA ASN A 48 9.59 2.98 7.06
C ASN A 48 10.58 3.89 6.30
N ASP A 49 11.02 3.45 5.13
CA ASP A 49 11.96 4.13 4.25
C ASP A 49 11.77 3.69 2.78
N GLU A 50 12.44 4.38 1.86
CA GLU A 50 12.20 4.25 0.42
C GLU A 50 12.62 2.88 -0.13
N ASP A 51 13.68 2.29 0.44
CA ASP A 51 14.23 1.01 0.01
C ASP A 51 13.36 -0.15 0.55
N SER A 52 12.98 -0.11 1.83
CA SER A 52 12.04 -1.05 2.43
C SER A 52 10.71 -1.12 1.67
N LEU A 53 10.22 0.05 1.22
CA LEU A 53 8.97 0.12 0.46
C LEU A 53 9.14 -0.51 -0.92
N ARG A 54 10.20 -0.16 -1.67
CA ARG A 54 10.50 -0.77 -2.97
C ARG A 54 10.64 -2.30 -2.89
N LEU A 55 11.31 -2.80 -1.86
CA LEU A 55 11.45 -4.24 -1.62
C LEU A 55 10.09 -4.90 -1.34
N SER A 56 9.20 -4.21 -0.63
CA SER A 56 7.82 -4.68 -0.42
C SER A 56 7.06 -4.81 -1.75
N TYR A 57 7.21 -3.85 -2.68
CA TYR A 57 6.62 -3.94 -4.02
C TYR A 57 7.15 -5.11 -4.84
N ARG A 58 8.46 -5.42 -4.74
CA ARG A 58 9.02 -6.63 -5.34
C ARG A 58 8.37 -7.90 -4.78
N GLY A 59 8.16 -7.95 -3.46
CA GLY A 59 7.43 -9.06 -2.82
C GLY A 59 6.01 -9.22 -3.37
N ILE A 60 5.29 -8.11 -3.58
CA ILE A 60 3.95 -8.12 -4.21
C ILE A 60 4.03 -8.71 -5.62
N ALA A 61 4.96 -8.24 -6.45
CA ALA A 61 5.11 -8.74 -7.82
C ALA A 61 5.38 -10.25 -7.84
N GLN A 62 6.27 -10.74 -6.97
CA GLN A 62 6.56 -12.17 -6.81
C GLN A 62 5.31 -12.95 -6.40
N GLN A 63 4.56 -12.47 -5.41
CA GLN A 63 3.34 -13.12 -4.93
C GLN A 63 2.26 -13.20 -6.02
N VAL A 64 2.04 -12.11 -6.77
CA VAL A 64 1.06 -12.09 -7.86
C VAL A 64 1.47 -13.06 -8.97
N LEU A 65 2.76 -13.11 -9.34
CA LEU A 65 3.25 -14.05 -10.36
C LEU A 65 3.17 -15.52 -9.92
N GLN A 66 3.31 -15.80 -8.63
CA GLN A 66 3.13 -17.15 -8.09
C GLN A 66 1.68 -17.63 -8.21
N CYS A 67 0.70 -16.76 -7.93
CA CYS A 67 -0.72 -17.11 -8.04
C CYS A 67 -1.27 -17.03 -9.47
N HIS A 68 -0.75 -16.08 -10.26
CA HIS A 68 -1.22 -15.72 -11.58
C HIS A 68 -0.04 -15.47 -12.54
N PRO A 69 0.69 -16.54 -12.95
CA PRO A 69 1.91 -16.41 -13.75
C PRO A 69 1.68 -15.77 -15.13
N SER A 70 0.46 -15.85 -15.66
CA SER A 70 0.06 -15.24 -16.94
C SER A 70 -0.29 -13.75 -16.83
N THR A 71 -0.04 -13.10 -15.69
CA THR A 71 -0.29 -11.66 -15.51
C THR A 71 0.67 -10.85 -16.38
N SER A 72 0.21 -10.49 -17.58
CA SER A 72 1.03 -9.88 -18.64
C SER A 72 1.80 -8.62 -18.20
N VAL A 73 1.20 -7.80 -17.33
CA VAL A 73 1.80 -6.55 -16.83
C VAL A 73 3.06 -6.81 -15.98
N LEU A 74 3.10 -7.94 -15.25
CA LEU A 74 4.19 -8.28 -14.34
C LEU A 74 5.17 -9.29 -14.93
N SER A 75 4.74 -10.14 -15.87
CA SER A 75 5.55 -11.24 -16.38
C SER A 75 6.79 -10.82 -17.17
N SER A 76 6.82 -9.58 -17.70
CA SER A 76 7.96 -9.05 -18.45
C SER A 76 8.92 -8.19 -17.62
N VAL A 77 8.64 -7.98 -16.33
CA VAL A 77 9.47 -7.14 -15.47
C VAL A 77 10.60 -7.96 -14.87
N ASP A 78 11.82 -7.43 -14.98
CA ASP A 78 12.96 -7.91 -14.23
C ASP A 78 12.81 -7.52 -12.75
N LEU A 79 12.52 -8.51 -11.91
CA LEU A 79 12.29 -8.33 -10.47
C LEU A 79 13.57 -8.05 -9.69
N GLU A 80 14.74 -8.40 -10.24
CA GLU A 80 16.04 -8.17 -9.60
C GLU A 80 16.76 -6.91 -10.15
N GLY A 81 16.18 -6.30 -11.19
CA GLY A 81 16.69 -5.09 -11.82
C GLY A 81 16.21 -3.80 -11.15
N ASP A 82 15.75 -2.84 -11.96
CA ASP A 82 15.29 -1.54 -11.48
C ASP A 82 13.96 -1.66 -10.71
N LEU A 83 14.05 -1.56 -9.38
CA LEU A 83 12.88 -1.63 -8.48
C LEU A 83 11.83 -0.55 -8.77
N ASN A 84 12.17 0.58 -9.42
CA ASN A 84 11.16 1.57 -9.81
C ASN A 84 10.26 1.05 -10.94
N ARG A 85 10.79 0.21 -11.84
CA ARG A 85 9.98 -0.49 -12.86
C ARG A 85 9.06 -1.51 -12.21
N VAL A 86 9.55 -2.21 -11.18
CA VAL A 86 8.74 -3.14 -10.38
C VAL A 86 7.58 -2.43 -9.69
N VAL A 87 7.85 -1.31 -9.02
CA VAL A 87 6.80 -0.45 -8.42
C VAL A 87 5.77 -0.02 -9.46
N SER A 88 6.23 0.46 -10.62
CA SER A 88 5.36 0.93 -11.70
C SER A 88 4.46 -0.19 -12.23
N ALA A 89 4.99 -1.40 -12.40
CA ALA A 89 4.22 -2.53 -12.92
C ALA A 89 3.20 -3.08 -11.92
N VAL A 90 3.54 -3.10 -10.63
CA VAL A 90 2.57 -3.43 -9.57
C VAL A 90 1.46 -2.39 -9.50
N LYS A 91 1.77 -1.09 -9.57
CA LYS A 91 0.76 -0.02 -9.66
C LYS A 91 -0.16 -0.25 -10.87
N ALA A 92 0.41 -0.50 -12.04
CA ALA A 92 -0.36 -0.77 -13.26
C ALA A 92 -1.26 -2.02 -13.12
N TRP A 93 -0.81 -3.06 -12.42
CA TRP A 93 -1.62 -4.24 -12.12
C TRP A 93 -2.77 -3.94 -11.13
N LEU A 94 -2.52 -3.13 -10.10
CA LEU A 94 -3.55 -2.66 -9.17
C LEU A 94 -4.59 -1.79 -9.87
N ASP A 95 -4.18 -1.03 -10.89
CA ASP A 95 -5.03 -0.12 -11.66
C ASP A 95 -5.93 -0.82 -12.70
N LEU A 96 -5.75 -2.12 -12.94
CA LEU A 96 -6.60 -2.87 -13.87
C LEU A 96 -8.07 -2.85 -13.41
N PRO A 97 -9.05 -2.55 -14.28
CA PRO A 97 -10.47 -2.50 -13.89
C PRO A 97 -11.02 -3.80 -13.31
N GLY A 98 -10.47 -4.96 -13.72
CA GLY A 98 -10.84 -6.26 -13.16
C GLY A 98 -10.25 -6.54 -11.77
N ASN A 99 -9.35 -5.69 -11.27
CA ASN A 99 -8.64 -5.83 -10.01
C ASN A 99 -9.08 -4.76 -9.01
N ALA A 100 -10.38 -4.70 -8.72
CA ALA A 100 -10.97 -3.59 -7.97
C ALA A 100 -10.98 -3.74 -6.43
N ARG A 101 -10.73 -4.94 -5.91
CA ARG A 101 -10.98 -5.30 -4.49
C ARG A 101 -9.71 -5.67 -3.72
N TRP A 102 -8.57 -5.09 -4.05
CA TRP A 102 -7.36 -5.27 -3.27
C TRP A 102 -7.34 -4.38 -2.02
N LEU A 103 -6.54 -4.76 -1.01
CA LEU A 103 -6.20 -3.95 0.16
C LEU A 103 -4.69 -3.80 0.27
N MET A 104 -4.20 -2.56 0.37
CA MET A 104 -2.81 -2.25 0.69
C MET A 104 -2.69 -1.70 2.11
N VAL A 105 -1.75 -2.25 2.89
CA VAL A 105 -1.41 -1.76 4.22
C VAL A 105 0.00 -1.21 4.21
N TYR A 106 0.15 0.10 4.31
CA TYR A 106 1.44 0.77 4.46
C TYR A 106 1.72 0.93 5.96
N ASP A 107 2.50 0.02 6.52
CA ASP A 107 2.83 0.01 7.93
C ASP A 107 4.13 0.79 8.22
N ASN A 108 4.20 1.47 9.36
CA ASN A 108 5.35 2.28 9.81
C ASN A 108 5.71 3.45 8.90
N TYR A 109 4.73 4.14 8.31
CA TYR A 109 4.96 5.36 7.51
C TYR A 109 5.26 6.58 8.41
N ASP A 110 6.33 6.51 9.20
CA ASP A 110 6.63 7.50 10.26
C ASP A 110 7.40 8.73 9.75
N ASN A 111 8.07 8.63 8.59
CA ASN A 111 8.93 9.67 8.02
C ASN A 111 8.40 10.22 6.68
N PRO A 112 7.23 10.92 6.65
CA PRO A 112 6.71 11.48 5.42
C PRO A 112 7.63 12.59 4.87
N ARG A 113 7.84 12.58 3.55
CA ARG A 113 8.60 13.65 2.87
C ARG A 113 7.75 14.91 2.75
N ILE A 114 8.10 15.94 3.53
CA ILE A 114 7.34 17.21 3.63
C ILE A 114 7.97 18.33 2.78
N SER A 115 9.25 18.20 2.39
CA SER A 115 9.96 19.16 1.53
C SER A 115 10.71 18.44 0.41
N LYS A 116 11.19 19.18 -0.60
CA LYS A 116 11.92 18.63 -1.75
C LYS A 116 13.32 18.06 -1.42
N ASN A 117 13.69 17.94 -0.13
CA ASN A 117 14.95 17.32 0.25
C ASN A 117 14.97 15.83 -0.14
N SER A 118 16.07 15.40 -0.76
CA SER A 118 16.31 14.06 -1.26
C SER A 118 16.87 13.12 -0.17
N ASP A 119 16.30 13.16 1.02
CA ASP A 119 16.68 12.24 2.10
C ASP A 119 16.00 10.88 1.88
N ARG A 120 16.79 9.83 1.68
CA ARG A 120 16.32 8.45 1.45
C ARG A 120 15.61 7.85 2.66
N SER A 121 15.81 8.41 3.86
CA SER A 121 15.07 8.02 5.06
C SER A 121 13.62 8.54 5.07
N THR A 122 13.28 9.47 4.16
CA THR A 122 11.93 10.01 4.00
C THR A 122 11.25 9.42 2.79
N VAL A 123 9.94 9.18 2.88
CA VAL A 123 9.15 8.60 1.80
C VAL A 123 8.02 9.52 1.39
N ASP A 124 7.89 9.76 0.08
CA ASP A 124 6.70 10.38 -0.50
C ASP A 124 5.74 9.27 -0.95
N ILE A 125 4.85 8.86 -0.05
CA ILE A 125 3.97 7.70 -0.27
C ILE A 125 3.09 7.86 -1.53
N ARG A 126 2.81 9.09 -1.96
CA ARG A 126 2.02 9.39 -3.16
C ARG A 126 2.62 8.78 -4.43
N GLN A 127 3.94 8.63 -4.48
CA GLN A 127 4.63 8.02 -5.62
C GLN A 127 4.37 6.51 -5.70
N TYR A 128 3.97 5.91 -4.59
CA TYR A 128 3.71 4.47 -4.44
C TYR A 128 2.22 4.14 -4.51
N LEU A 129 1.32 5.09 -4.25
CA LEU A 129 -0.12 4.85 -4.39
C LEU A 129 -0.49 4.55 -5.86
N PRO A 130 -1.40 3.59 -6.14
CA PRO A 130 -1.97 3.40 -7.47
C PRO A 130 -2.73 4.66 -7.95
N GLU A 131 -3.06 4.76 -9.23
CA GLU A 131 -3.85 5.90 -9.76
C GLU A 131 -5.35 5.62 -9.75
N SER A 132 -5.75 4.35 -9.70
CA SER A 132 -7.15 3.90 -9.73
C SER A 132 -8.01 4.46 -8.60
N ASP A 133 -9.29 4.62 -8.91
CA ASP A 133 -10.36 5.00 -7.99
C ASP A 133 -11.01 3.78 -7.32
N HIS A 134 -10.35 2.63 -7.31
CA HIS A 134 -10.80 1.43 -6.61
C HIS A 134 -9.76 0.91 -5.61
N GLY A 135 -10.11 -0.17 -4.90
CA GLY A 135 -9.27 -0.73 -3.84
C GLY A 135 -9.38 0.01 -2.51
N SER A 136 -8.67 -0.52 -1.52
CA SER A 136 -8.65 -0.02 -0.15
C SER A 136 -7.21 0.16 0.35
N ILE A 137 -6.99 1.20 1.15
CA ILE A 137 -5.68 1.52 1.70
C ILE A 137 -5.79 1.76 3.22
N ILE A 138 -4.88 1.16 3.98
CA ILE A 138 -4.62 1.48 5.39
C ILE A 138 -3.19 2.00 5.48
N ILE A 139 -2.99 3.10 6.19
CA ILE A 139 -1.67 3.65 6.51
C ILE A 139 -1.53 3.69 8.03
N THR A 140 -0.47 3.12 8.59
CA THR A 140 -0.11 3.32 10.00
C THR A 140 1.05 4.31 10.10
N THR A 141 0.96 5.28 11.02
CA THR A 141 2.00 6.30 11.18
C THR A 141 2.01 6.90 12.58
N ARG A 142 3.13 7.46 13.03
CA ARG A 142 3.23 8.35 14.20
C ARG A 142 3.04 9.81 13.83
N SER A 143 3.10 10.13 12.54
CA SER A 143 3.02 11.51 12.06
C SER A 143 1.57 11.93 11.84
N ALA A 144 1.14 12.96 12.57
CA ALA A 144 -0.17 13.60 12.36
C ALA A 144 -0.23 14.43 11.06
N ARG A 145 0.86 14.50 10.28
CA ARG A 145 0.95 15.28 9.03
C ARG A 145 0.53 14.48 7.80
N VAL A 146 0.26 13.19 7.94
CA VAL A 146 -0.17 12.30 6.85
C VAL A 146 -1.66 12.52 6.57
N THR A 147 -2.00 12.84 5.32
CA THR A 147 -3.35 13.27 4.89
C THR A 147 -3.89 12.49 3.70
N GLN A 148 -3.21 11.42 3.30
CA GLN A 148 -3.56 10.59 2.14
C GLN A 148 -4.78 9.67 2.37
N GLY A 149 -5.58 9.94 3.41
CA GLY A 149 -6.79 9.22 3.75
C GLY A 149 -7.51 9.87 4.92
N ARG A 150 -8.66 9.30 5.31
CA ARG A 150 -9.40 9.76 6.48
C ARG A 150 -8.69 9.33 7.75
N SER A 151 -8.29 10.29 8.57
CA SER A 151 -7.59 10.06 9.82
C SER A 151 -8.51 9.49 10.92
N ILE A 152 -7.98 8.54 11.69
CA ILE A 152 -8.57 7.98 12.91
C ILE A 152 -7.50 7.93 14.00
#